data_AF-A0A953XFE4-F1
#
_entry.id   AF-A0A953XFE4-F1
#
_cell.length_a   1.000
_cell.length_b   1.000
_cell.length_c   1.000
_cell.angle_alpha   90.00
_cell.angle_beta   90.00
_cell.angle_gamma   90.00
#
_symmetry.space_group_name_H-M   'P 1'
#
loop_
_entity.id
_entity.type
_entity.pdbx_description
1 polymer ?
#
loop_
_entity_poly.entity_id
_entity_poly.type
_entity_poly.pdbx_seq_one_letter_code
_entity_poly.pdbx_strand_id
1 'polypeptide(L)'
;MNRFVAVMTVVLVCMFAVSLNAQGIGRNAKKNRNTYKKSADKANKDYQKHAQKAAKNAEKEEKAEEREEAKAEREAKRNGEDDGVKIVGGDDASPEDMPQPGATIDRTIKDKTIDQIMDELGLKDEAKREAFKKNVRAAWEDTEKEDKSYASKYKRYEDDAEKLADAKKDHQEKLKKIWDESDEKLTKDEVLTEEQMTRWKKTSEELRTKTNTDRYYEAKAKQDAAKAAEEDADKKEKKDDEDK
;
A
#
# COMPACT_ATOMS: atom_id res chain seq x y z
N MET A 1 -30.46 -9.56 8.83
CA MET A 1 -31.19 -8.35 9.26
C MET A 1 -31.36 -8.40 10.77
N ASN A 2 -30.58 -7.61 11.54
CA ASN A 2 -30.82 -7.22 12.95
C ASN A 2 -29.55 -6.61 13.60
N ARG A 3 -29.01 -5.53 13.02
CA ARG A 3 -27.93 -4.74 13.68
C ARG A 3 -28.08 -3.22 13.58
N PHE A 4 -29.11 -2.72 12.89
CA PHE A 4 -29.33 -1.27 12.74
C PHE A 4 -30.20 -0.64 13.83
N VAL A 5 -30.75 -1.41 14.78
CA VAL A 5 -31.72 -0.90 15.77
C VAL A 5 -31.05 -0.45 17.09
N ALA A 6 -29.78 -0.80 17.34
CA ALA A 6 -29.12 -0.51 18.63
C ALA A 6 -28.43 0.86 18.70
N VAL A 7 -28.12 1.49 17.57
CA VAL A 7 -27.33 2.75 17.55
C VAL A 7 -28.21 4.00 17.70
N MET A 8 -29.52 3.88 17.48
CA MET A 8 -30.43 5.03 17.44
C MET A 8 -31.00 5.42 18.82
N THR A 9 -30.84 4.58 19.85
CA THR A 9 -31.44 4.79 21.18
C THR A 9 -30.54 5.56 22.16
N VAL A 10 -29.24 5.67 21.89
CA VAL A 10 -28.29 6.36 22.81
C VAL A 10 -28.21 7.87 22.53
N VAL A 11 -28.63 8.34 21.35
CA VAL A 11 -28.58 9.77 21.00
C VAL A 11 -29.80 10.56 21.53
N LEU A 12 -30.93 9.91 21.83
CA LEU A 12 -32.18 10.60 22.16
C LEU A 12 -32.36 10.96 23.65
N VAL A 13 -31.54 10.44 24.57
CA VAL A 13 -31.71 10.69 26.03
C VAL A 13 -31.05 12.01 26.49
N CYS A 14 -30.23 12.64 25.64
CA CYS A 14 -29.53 13.89 26.02
C CYS A 14 -30.33 15.18 25.80
N MET A 15 -31.53 15.15 25.22
CA MET A 15 -32.29 16.38 24.90
C MET A 15 -33.42 16.75 25.88
N PHE A 16 -33.72 15.96 26.91
CA PHE A 16 -34.88 16.21 27.81
C PHE A 16 -34.57 16.74 29.21
N ALA A 17 -33.37 17.31 29.44
CA ALA A 17 -33.01 17.90 30.74
C ALA A 17 -32.79 19.42 30.71
N VAL A 18 -33.33 20.13 29.71
CA VAL A 18 -33.30 21.60 29.66
C VAL A 18 -34.72 22.13 29.49
N SER A 19 -35.54 22.01 30.53
CA SER A 19 -36.68 22.91 30.81
C SER A 19 -37.36 22.45 32.08
N LEU A 20 -37.05 23.09 33.21
CA LEU A 20 -38.03 23.46 34.25
C LEU A 20 -37.30 24.18 35.41
N ASN A 21 -38.00 25.18 35.94
CA ASN A 21 -37.67 26.00 37.12
C ASN A 21 -36.65 27.13 36.97
N ALA A 22 -37.10 28.17 36.26
CA ALA A 22 -36.88 29.54 36.72
C ALA A 22 -38.13 30.02 37.47
N GLN A 23 -38.05 30.18 38.80
CA GLN A 23 -38.74 31.24 39.54
C GLN A 23 -38.30 31.26 41.01
N GLY A 24 -37.94 32.46 41.49
CA GLY A 24 -38.00 32.82 42.90
C GLY A 24 -36.69 32.80 43.70
N ILE A 25 -36.43 33.95 44.34
CA ILE A 25 -35.68 34.15 45.60
C ILE A 25 -34.19 34.50 45.50
N GLY A 26 -33.92 35.77 45.87
CA GLY A 26 -32.89 36.09 46.86
C GLY A 26 -31.49 36.42 46.34
N ARG A 27 -31.09 37.68 46.49
CA ARG A 27 -29.78 38.26 46.15
C ARG A 27 -28.54 37.62 46.82
N ASN A 28 -28.67 36.52 47.58
CA ASN A 28 -27.54 35.76 48.17
C ASN A 28 -27.10 34.52 47.37
N ALA A 29 -27.76 34.16 46.27
CA ALA A 29 -27.44 32.96 45.49
C ALA A 29 -26.26 33.09 44.50
N LYS A 30 -25.69 34.29 44.30
CA LYS A 30 -24.68 34.54 43.26
C LYS A 30 -23.27 34.01 43.60
N LYS A 31 -22.91 33.84 44.87
CA LYS A 31 -21.57 33.31 45.26
C LYS A 31 -21.49 31.78 45.26
N ASN A 32 -22.58 31.07 45.56
CA ASN A 32 -22.60 29.58 45.58
C ASN A 32 -22.88 28.92 44.22
N ARG A 33 -23.45 29.65 43.25
CA ARG A 33 -23.69 29.12 41.89
C ARG A 33 -22.41 28.92 41.08
N ASN A 34 -21.37 29.73 41.35
CA ASN A 34 -20.12 29.70 40.60
C ASN A 34 -19.19 28.55 41.04
N THR A 35 -19.25 28.13 42.31
CA THR A 35 -18.52 26.99 42.85
C THR A 35 -19.14 25.66 42.41
N TYR A 36 -20.48 25.55 42.44
CA TYR A 36 -21.19 24.36 41.93
C TYR A 36 -21.10 24.19 40.40
N LYS A 37 -21.12 25.29 39.62
CA LYS A 37 -20.86 25.20 38.18
C LYS A 37 -19.43 24.73 37.88
N LYS A 38 -18.41 25.25 38.58
CA LYS A 38 -17.02 24.81 38.39
C LYS A 38 -16.79 23.34 38.77
N SER A 39 -17.45 22.82 39.81
CA SER A 39 -17.31 21.41 40.19
C SER A 39 -18.07 20.49 39.24
N ALA A 40 -19.26 20.88 38.76
CA ALA A 40 -20.03 20.14 37.77
C ALA A 40 -19.34 20.13 36.38
N ASP A 41 -18.78 21.26 35.95
CA ASP A 41 -18.02 21.36 34.69
C ASP A 41 -16.74 20.51 34.75
N LYS A 42 -16.08 20.42 35.90
CA LYS A 42 -14.90 19.55 36.09
C LYS A 42 -15.27 18.07 36.06
N ALA A 43 -16.34 17.67 36.76
CA ALA A 43 -16.84 16.30 36.74
C ALA A 43 -17.28 15.86 35.33
N ASN A 44 -17.95 16.74 34.58
CA ASN A 44 -18.39 16.44 33.22
C ASN A 44 -17.21 16.34 32.23
N LYS A 45 -16.17 17.15 32.42
CA LYS A 45 -14.94 17.11 31.60
C LYS A 45 -14.10 15.87 31.87
N ASP A 46 -14.06 15.40 33.13
CA ASP A 46 -13.39 14.15 33.48
C ASP A 46 -14.16 12.93 32.96
N TYR A 47 -15.50 12.96 32.99
CA TYR A 47 -16.35 11.92 32.39
C TYR A 47 -16.18 11.84 30.85
N GLN A 48 -16.15 12.99 30.17
CA GLN A 48 -15.87 13.03 28.72
C GLN A 48 -14.48 12.51 28.37
N LYS A 49 -13.46 12.80 29.18
CA LYS A 49 -12.10 12.26 28.97
C LYS A 49 -12.05 10.75 29.16
N HIS A 50 -12.74 10.21 30.16
CA HIS A 50 -12.83 8.77 30.36
C HIS A 50 -13.60 8.07 29.23
N ALA A 51 -14.71 8.65 28.77
CA ALA A 51 -15.47 8.14 27.63
C ALA A 51 -14.66 8.17 26.31
N GLN A 52 -13.91 9.25 26.05
CA GLN A 52 -13.02 9.33 24.88
C GLN A 52 -11.84 8.34 24.96
N LYS A 53 -11.31 8.09 26.16
CA LYS A 53 -10.23 7.11 26.36
C LYS A 53 -10.74 5.68 26.17
N ALA A 54 -11.96 5.37 26.60
CA ALA A 54 -12.60 4.08 26.35
C ALA A 54 -12.92 3.87 24.86
N ALA A 55 -13.43 4.89 24.16
CA ALA A 55 -13.68 4.83 22.72
C ALA A 55 -12.39 4.64 21.90
N LYS A 56 -11.29 5.33 22.26
CA LYS A 56 -9.98 5.15 21.62
C LYS A 56 -9.35 3.77 21.89
N ASN A 57 -9.66 3.14 23.02
CA ASN A 57 -9.18 1.79 23.30
C ASN A 57 -10.00 0.73 22.56
N ALA A 58 -11.32 0.90 22.47
CA ALA A 58 -12.18 0.04 21.67
C ALA A 58 -11.83 0.10 20.16
N GLU A 59 -11.56 1.28 19.61
CA GLU A 59 -11.11 1.42 18.21
C GLU A 59 -9.71 0.81 17.97
N LYS A 60 -8.87 0.76 19.01
CA LYS A 60 -7.55 0.10 18.94
C LYS A 60 -7.65 -1.42 19.01
N GLU A 61 -8.59 -1.97 19.77
CA GLU A 61 -8.86 -3.41 19.83
C GLU A 61 -9.52 -3.91 18.54
N GLU A 62 -10.47 -3.16 17.98
CA GLU A 62 -11.11 -3.50 16.69
C GLU A 62 -10.10 -3.46 15.53
N LYS A 63 -9.19 -2.47 15.50
CA LYS A 63 -8.06 -2.45 14.55
C LYS A 63 -6.98 -3.50 14.82
N ALA A 64 -6.91 -4.07 16.03
CA ALA A 64 -5.96 -5.14 16.34
C ALA A 64 -6.51 -6.50 15.89
N GLU A 65 -7.81 -6.74 15.99
CA GLU A 65 -8.48 -7.93 15.46
C GLU A 65 -8.49 -7.94 13.92
N GLU A 66 -8.79 -6.82 13.25
CA GLU A 66 -8.63 -6.72 11.78
C GLU A 66 -7.18 -6.97 11.32
N ARG A 67 -6.18 -6.61 12.13
CA ARG A 67 -4.77 -6.86 11.82
C ARG A 67 -4.36 -8.31 12.01
N GLU A 68 -4.92 -9.02 12.99
CA GLU A 68 -4.63 -10.44 13.19
C GLU A 68 -5.36 -11.32 12.16
N GLU A 69 -6.59 -10.99 11.75
CA GLU A 69 -7.26 -11.69 10.63
C GLU A 69 -6.53 -11.43 9.29
N ALA A 70 -6.11 -10.20 9.02
CA ALA A 70 -5.30 -9.89 7.83
C ALA A 70 -3.93 -10.58 7.84
N LYS A 71 -3.38 -10.89 9.02
CA LYS A 71 -2.11 -11.61 9.19
C LYS A 71 -2.28 -13.12 9.00
N ALA A 72 -3.38 -13.69 9.48
CA ALA A 72 -3.73 -15.09 9.23
C ALA A 72 -4.05 -15.35 7.75
N GLU A 73 -4.74 -14.43 7.07
CA GLU A 73 -5.00 -14.51 5.63
C GLU A 73 -3.71 -14.36 4.80
N ARG A 74 -2.75 -13.56 5.27
CA ARG A 74 -1.41 -13.44 4.66
C ARG A 74 -0.54 -14.67 4.89
N GLU A 75 -0.59 -15.30 6.06
CA GLU A 75 0.12 -16.56 6.31
C GLU A 75 -0.42 -17.72 5.46
N ALA A 76 -1.72 -17.73 5.15
CA ALA A 76 -2.30 -18.70 4.23
C ALA A 76 -1.82 -18.51 2.77
N LYS A 77 -1.57 -17.28 2.32
CA LYS A 77 -0.97 -16.99 0.99
C LYS A 77 0.53 -17.26 0.91
N ARG A 78 1.22 -17.29 2.04
CA ARG A 78 2.69 -17.49 2.14
C ARG A 78 3.14 -18.94 1.87
N ASN A 79 2.25 -19.93 1.95
CA ASN A 79 2.63 -21.34 1.78
C ASN A 79 2.64 -21.83 0.32
N GLY A 80 2.44 -20.96 -0.67
CA GLY A 80 2.50 -21.33 -2.09
C GLY A 80 3.24 -20.27 -2.90
N GLU A 81 4.52 -20.52 -3.14
CA GLU A 81 5.38 -19.92 -4.18
C GLU A 81 5.40 -18.38 -4.32
N ASP A 82 6.53 -17.83 -3.86
CA ASP A 82 7.27 -16.65 -4.35
C ASP A 82 7.58 -15.66 -3.22
N ASP A 83 8.84 -15.66 -2.74
CA ASP A 83 9.34 -14.86 -1.60
C ASP A 83 9.61 -13.37 -1.98
N GLY A 84 9.11 -12.92 -3.14
CA GLY A 84 9.30 -11.57 -3.69
C GLY A 84 8.09 -10.65 -3.50
N VAL A 85 8.34 -9.33 -3.47
CA VAL A 85 7.26 -8.33 -3.53
C VAL A 85 6.65 -8.36 -4.92
N LYS A 86 5.46 -8.97 -5.03
CA LYS A 86 4.67 -8.92 -6.27
C LYS A 86 4.18 -7.50 -6.52
N ILE A 87 4.69 -6.88 -7.58
CA ILE A 87 4.24 -5.57 -8.05
C ILE A 87 2.97 -5.76 -8.91
N VAL A 88 2.14 -4.72 -9.01
CA VAL A 88 0.88 -4.78 -9.78
C VAL A 88 1.15 -5.26 -11.21
N GLY A 89 0.39 -6.26 -11.66
CA GLY A 89 0.57 -6.89 -12.97
C GLY A 89 1.65 -7.98 -12.95
N GLY A 90 1.61 -8.91 -11.99
CA GLY A 90 2.61 -9.97 -11.81
C GLY A 90 2.87 -10.81 -13.06
N ASP A 91 3.88 -11.69 -13.01
CA ASP A 91 4.46 -12.39 -14.17
C ASP A 91 3.48 -13.22 -15.05
N ASP A 92 2.27 -13.51 -14.54
CA ASP A 92 1.19 -14.25 -15.21
C ASP A 92 0.04 -13.35 -15.73
N ALA A 93 0.11 -12.03 -15.55
CA ALA A 93 -0.92 -11.12 -16.01
C ALA A 93 -0.87 -10.95 -17.55
N SER A 94 -2.05 -10.92 -18.18
CA SER A 94 -2.17 -10.52 -19.58
C SER A 94 -1.63 -9.09 -19.76
N PRO A 95 -0.98 -8.76 -20.89
CA PRO A 95 -0.62 -7.38 -21.22
C PRO A 95 -1.76 -6.38 -21.07
N GLU A 96 -3.00 -6.82 -21.32
CA GLU A 96 -4.21 -5.99 -21.23
C GLU A 96 -4.58 -5.63 -19.78
N ASP A 97 -4.21 -6.46 -18.82
CA ASP A 97 -4.45 -6.26 -17.38
C ASP A 97 -3.28 -5.57 -16.67
N MET A 98 -2.19 -5.34 -17.38
CA MET A 98 -0.99 -4.70 -16.84
C MET A 98 -1.00 -3.19 -17.01
N PRO A 99 -0.30 -2.45 -16.11
CA PRO A 99 -0.03 -1.04 -16.33
C PRO A 99 0.64 -0.82 -17.68
N GLN A 100 0.20 0.22 -18.39
CA GLN A 100 0.81 0.60 -19.67
C GLN A 100 2.30 0.99 -19.48
N PRO A 101 3.16 0.82 -20.51
CA PRO A 101 4.55 1.25 -20.45
C PRO A 101 4.71 2.70 -20.00
N GLY A 102 5.58 2.95 -19.02
CA GLY A 102 5.80 4.28 -18.42
C GLY A 102 4.67 4.80 -17.55
N ALA A 103 3.63 4.00 -17.27
CA ALA A 103 2.58 4.39 -16.35
C ALA A 103 3.09 4.49 -14.91
N THR A 104 2.54 5.44 -14.15
CA THR A 104 2.78 5.55 -12.70
C THR A 104 1.78 4.68 -11.95
N ILE A 105 2.25 4.03 -10.90
CA ILE A 105 1.38 3.31 -9.97
C ILE A 105 0.73 4.33 -9.03
N ASP A 106 -0.51 4.05 -8.60
CA ASP A 106 -1.19 4.89 -7.62
C ASP A 106 -0.44 4.93 -6.28
N ARG A 107 -0.43 6.09 -5.62
CA ARG A 107 0.31 6.30 -4.37
C ARG A 107 -0.21 5.41 -3.24
N THR A 108 -1.52 5.17 -3.15
CA THR A 108 -2.10 4.32 -2.11
C THR A 108 -1.64 2.87 -2.28
N ILE A 109 -1.48 2.40 -3.51
CA ILE A 109 -0.94 1.07 -3.80
C ILE A 109 0.53 1.00 -3.36
N LYS A 110 1.37 1.95 -3.78
CA LYS A 110 2.78 2.01 -3.35
C LYS A 110 2.91 1.99 -1.84
N ASP A 111 2.13 2.83 -1.16
CA ASP A 111 2.15 2.95 0.30
C ASP A 111 1.78 1.64 0.98
N LYS A 112 0.74 0.95 0.48
CA LYS A 112 0.32 -0.35 0.99
C LYS A 112 1.39 -1.42 0.79
N THR A 113 2.02 -1.46 -0.38
CA THR A 113 3.11 -2.40 -0.68
C THR A 113 4.32 -2.15 0.23
N ILE A 114 4.71 -0.88 0.41
CA ILE A 114 5.81 -0.52 1.30
C ILE A 114 5.48 -0.87 2.76
N ASP A 115 4.23 -0.68 3.18
CA ASP A 115 3.79 -1.07 4.52
C ASP A 115 3.89 -2.60 4.73
N GLN A 116 3.54 -3.40 3.73
CA GLN A 116 3.70 -4.86 3.75
C GLN A 116 5.17 -5.26 3.86
N ILE A 117 6.05 -4.64 3.08
CA ILE A 117 7.51 -4.86 3.15
C ILE A 117 8.02 -4.55 4.56
N MET A 118 7.63 -3.42 5.15
CA MET A 118 8.06 -3.07 6.51
C MET A 118 7.62 -4.11 7.54
N ASP A 119 6.43 -4.67 7.38
CA ASP A 119 5.92 -5.75 8.23
C ASP A 119 6.74 -7.04 8.05
N GLU A 120 7.10 -7.40 6.82
CA GLU A 120 7.93 -8.58 6.50
C GLU A 120 9.36 -8.46 7.02
N LEU A 121 9.93 -7.25 6.98
CA LEU A 121 11.23 -6.93 7.57
C LEU A 121 11.18 -6.87 9.10
N GLY A 122 9.99 -6.94 9.72
CA GLY A 122 9.82 -6.83 11.16
C GLY A 122 10.20 -5.45 11.70
N LEU A 123 10.08 -4.40 10.87
CA LEU A 123 10.43 -3.03 11.25
C LEU A 123 9.34 -2.45 12.15
N LYS A 124 9.60 -2.40 13.47
CA LYS A 124 8.61 -1.99 14.49
C LYS A 124 8.73 -0.53 14.93
N ASP A 125 9.91 0.06 14.81
CA ASP A 125 10.16 1.43 15.23
C ASP A 125 9.46 2.42 14.30
N GLU A 126 8.59 3.27 14.85
CA GLU A 126 7.74 4.19 14.07
C GLU A 126 8.57 5.22 13.28
N ALA A 127 9.65 5.75 13.86
CA ALA A 127 10.50 6.71 13.18
C ALA A 127 11.27 6.05 12.02
N LYS A 128 11.78 4.83 12.22
CA LYS A 128 12.45 4.05 11.17
C LYS A 128 11.47 3.64 10.08
N ARG A 129 10.21 3.28 10.43
CA ARG A 129 9.16 2.99 9.43
C ARG A 129 8.87 4.20 8.55
N GLU A 130 8.69 5.38 9.13
CA GLU A 130 8.45 6.59 8.34
C GLU A 130 9.67 6.96 7.47
N ALA A 131 10.89 6.83 7.99
CA ALA A 131 12.12 7.06 7.23
C ALA A 131 12.25 6.08 6.05
N PHE A 132 12.05 4.78 6.30
CA PHE A 132 12.03 3.74 5.28
C PHE A 132 10.98 4.02 4.22
N LYS A 133 9.74 4.28 4.64
CA LYS A 133 8.61 4.53 3.73
C LYS A 133 8.85 5.75 2.84
N LYS A 134 9.35 6.84 3.41
CA LYS A 134 9.69 8.05 2.65
C LYS A 134 10.80 7.77 1.63
N ASN A 135 11.82 7.03 2.02
CA ASN A 135 12.98 6.74 1.18
C ASN A 135 12.62 5.81 0.01
N VAL A 136 11.99 4.67 0.31
CA VAL A 136 11.59 3.68 -0.70
C VAL A 136 10.56 4.26 -1.67
N ARG A 137 9.60 5.06 -1.18
CA ARG A 137 8.64 5.73 -2.07
C ARG A 137 9.34 6.67 -3.05
N ALA A 138 10.31 7.46 -2.58
CA ALA A 138 11.05 8.37 -3.46
C ALA A 138 11.82 7.60 -4.54
N ALA A 139 12.52 6.52 -4.16
CA ALA A 139 13.22 5.65 -5.10
C ALA A 139 12.26 5.05 -6.14
N TRP A 140 11.09 4.57 -5.71
CA TRP A 140 10.08 4.05 -6.62
C TRP A 140 9.55 5.13 -7.59
N GLU A 141 9.25 6.32 -7.10
CA GLU A 141 8.82 7.45 -7.94
C GLU A 141 9.91 7.87 -8.95
N ASP A 142 11.19 7.77 -8.58
CA ASP A 142 12.29 8.04 -9.49
C ASP A 142 12.47 6.92 -10.53
N THR A 143 12.25 5.66 -10.15
CA THR A 143 12.14 4.53 -11.09
C THR A 143 11.01 4.77 -12.11
N GLU A 144 9.84 5.25 -11.69
CA GLU A 144 8.74 5.57 -12.60
C GLU A 144 9.05 6.75 -13.54
N LYS A 145 9.84 7.73 -13.09
CA LYS A 145 10.30 8.83 -13.96
C LYS A 145 11.25 8.33 -15.02
N GLU A 146 12.18 7.46 -14.65
CA GLU A 146 13.09 6.84 -15.63
C GLU A 146 12.32 5.89 -16.56
N ASP A 147 11.35 5.13 -16.06
CA ASP A 147 10.50 4.26 -16.87
C ASP A 147 9.74 5.04 -17.96
N LYS A 148 9.22 6.24 -17.66
CA LYS A 148 8.59 7.11 -18.68
C LYS A 148 9.52 7.44 -19.85
N SER A 149 10.79 7.71 -19.53
CA SER A 149 11.83 7.99 -20.53
C SER A 149 12.15 6.72 -21.33
N TYR A 150 12.29 5.59 -20.62
CA TYR A 150 12.59 4.30 -21.21
C TYR A 150 11.46 3.81 -22.12
N ALA A 151 10.20 3.86 -21.71
CA ALA A 151 9.02 3.52 -22.51
C ALA A 151 9.02 4.21 -23.88
N SER A 152 9.38 5.50 -23.90
CA SER A 152 9.47 6.29 -25.12
C SER A 152 10.61 5.84 -26.03
N LYS A 153 11.76 5.48 -25.45
CA LYS A 153 12.91 4.92 -26.20
C LYS A 153 12.61 3.52 -26.72
N TYR A 154 11.97 2.68 -25.90
CA TYR A 154 11.57 1.32 -26.26
C TYR A 154 10.72 1.36 -27.52
N LYS A 155 9.64 2.13 -27.51
CA LYS A 155 8.76 2.28 -28.68
C LYS A 155 9.48 2.86 -29.90
N ARG A 156 10.42 3.79 -29.71
CA ARG A 156 11.18 4.39 -30.82
C ARG A 156 12.14 3.39 -31.48
N TYR A 157 12.68 2.47 -30.70
CA TYR A 157 13.71 1.52 -31.13
C TYR A 157 13.19 0.09 -31.23
N GLU A 158 11.86 -0.12 -31.24
CA GLU A 158 11.26 -1.46 -31.24
C GLU A 158 11.72 -2.33 -32.43
N ASP A 159 12.01 -1.70 -33.57
CA ASP A 159 12.52 -2.35 -34.79
C ASP A 159 14.07 -2.34 -34.90
N ASP A 160 14.79 -1.75 -33.95
CA ASP A 160 16.25 -1.61 -33.95
C ASP A 160 16.84 -2.28 -32.69
N ALA A 161 17.15 -3.57 -32.83
CA ALA A 161 17.58 -4.41 -31.72
C ALA A 161 18.84 -3.89 -31.01
N GLU A 162 19.78 -3.28 -31.75
CA GLU A 162 21.01 -2.73 -31.18
C GLU A 162 20.71 -1.51 -30.32
N LYS A 163 19.93 -0.55 -30.85
CA LYS A 163 19.52 0.63 -30.08
C LYS A 163 18.62 0.30 -28.90
N LEU A 164 17.79 -0.74 -29.03
CA LEU A 164 16.93 -1.20 -27.94
C LEU A 164 17.75 -1.84 -26.81
N ALA A 165 18.76 -2.63 -27.16
CA ALA A 165 19.68 -3.22 -26.19
C ALA A 165 20.47 -2.16 -25.42
N ASP A 166 20.99 -1.15 -26.14
CA ASP A 166 21.68 -0.01 -25.52
C ASP A 166 20.74 0.79 -24.61
N ALA A 167 19.51 1.08 -25.08
CA ALA A 167 18.51 1.76 -24.26
C ALA A 167 18.14 0.96 -23.00
N LYS A 168 18.05 -0.37 -23.09
CA LYS A 168 17.80 -1.26 -21.95
C LYS A 168 18.96 -1.25 -20.97
N LYS A 169 20.20 -1.27 -21.47
CA LYS A 169 21.39 -1.20 -20.62
C LYS A 169 21.46 0.12 -19.85
N ASP A 170 21.31 1.25 -20.54
CA ASP A 170 21.24 2.59 -19.93
C ASP A 170 20.17 2.67 -18.85
N HIS A 171 18.99 2.09 -19.14
CA HIS A 171 17.87 2.05 -18.22
C HIS A 171 18.22 1.29 -16.93
N GLN A 172 18.76 0.07 -17.07
CA GLN A 172 19.16 -0.77 -15.94
C GLN A 172 20.26 -0.14 -15.07
N GLU A 173 21.23 0.55 -15.70
CA GLU A 173 22.26 1.29 -14.95
C GLU A 173 21.66 2.42 -14.10
N LYS A 174 20.66 3.13 -14.63
CA LYS A 174 19.97 4.17 -13.86
C LYS A 174 19.07 3.63 -12.76
N LEU A 175 18.35 2.53 -13.01
CA LEU A 175 17.57 1.84 -11.97
C LEU A 175 18.48 1.43 -10.82
N LYS A 176 19.62 0.80 -11.15
CA LYS A 176 20.64 0.44 -10.17
C LYS A 176 21.09 1.66 -9.35
N LYS A 177 21.41 2.76 -10.02
CA LYS A 177 21.83 3.99 -9.33
C LYS A 177 20.75 4.51 -8.36
N ILE A 178 19.49 4.55 -8.76
CA ILE A 178 18.37 5.00 -7.92
C ILE A 178 18.28 4.14 -6.64
N TRP A 179 18.35 2.82 -6.80
CA TRP A 179 18.23 1.89 -5.68
C TRP A 179 19.49 1.83 -4.80
N ASP A 180 20.68 1.97 -5.39
CA ASP A 180 21.93 2.07 -4.64
C ASP A 180 21.96 3.35 -3.78
N GLU A 181 21.52 4.50 -4.31
CA GLU A 181 21.39 5.76 -3.55
C GLU A 181 20.36 5.63 -2.41
N SER A 182 19.25 4.93 -2.66
CA SER A 182 18.26 4.60 -1.64
C SER A 182 18.86 3.74 -0.52
N ASP A 183 19.59 2.68 -0.87
CA ASP A 183 20.18 1.76 0.10
C ASP A 183 21.31 2.41 0.91
N GLU A 184 22.14 3.26 0.27
CA GLU A 184 23.17 4.05 0.95
C GLU A 184 22.52 4.93 2.02
N LYS A 185 21.40 5.58 1.69
CA LYS A 185 20.69 6.42 2.64
C LYS A 185 20.07 5.61 3.79
N LEU A 186 19.45 4.47 3.52
CA LEU A 186 18.94 3.59 4.58
C LEU A 186 20.05 3.10 5.52
N THR A 187 21.25 2.84 4.97
CA THR A 187 22.43 2.41 5.72
C THR A 187 22.97 3.55 6.58
N LYS A 188 23.15 4.74 5.99
CA LYS A 188 23.67 5.93 6.67
C LYS A 188 22.77 6.40 7.80
N ASP A 189 21.46 6.31 7.60
CA ASP A 189 20.46 6.71 8.60
C ASP A 189 20.14 5.57 9.59
N GLU A 190 20.85 4.44 9.52
CA GLU A 190 20.69 3.25 10.38
C GLU A 190 19.23 2.75 10.48
N VAL A 191 18.50 2.86 9.36
CA VAL A 191 17.06 2.58 9.30
C VAL A 191 16.78 1.08 9.41
N LEU A 192 17.64 0.27 8.80
CA LEU A 192 17.57 -1.20 8.82
C LEU A 192 18.83 -1.77 9.45
N THR A 193 18.72 -2.92 10.13
CA THR A 193 19.89 -3.74 10.48
C THR A 193 20.49 -4.37 9.22
N GLU A 194 21.72 -4.90 9.31
CA GLU A 194 22.35 -5.61 8.17
C GLU A 194 21.52 -6.81 7.67
N GLU A 195 20.94 -7.58 8.60
CA GLU A 195 20.05 -8.69 8.27
C GLU A 195 18.78 -8.20 7.54
N GLN A 196 18.17 -7.12 8.04
CA GLN A 196 17.00 -6.50 7.41
C GLN A 196 17.34 -5.90 6.05
N MET A 197 18.53 -5.31 5.88
CA MET A 197 19.00 -4.76 4.62
C MET A 197 19.19 -5.86 3.58
N THR A 198 19.78 -6.99 3.97
CA THR A 198 19.95 -8.15 3.10
C THR A 198 18.61 -8.70 2.66
N ARG A 199 17.66 -8.85 3.59
CA ARG A 199 16.30 -9.28 3.28
C ARG A 199 15.57 -8.29 2.38
N TRP A 200 15.71 -6.99 2.66
CA TRP A 200 15.13 -5.92 1.84
C TRP A 200 15.61 -6.01 0.39
N LYS A 201 16.92 -6.13 0.15
CA LYS A 201 17.49 -6.24 -1.20
C LYS A 201 16.94 -7.44 -1.96
N LYS A 202 16.81 -8.59 -1.30
CA LYS A 202 16.21 -9.80 -1.88
C LYS A 202 14.72 -9.60 -2.20
N THR A 203 13.94 -9.16 -1.22
CA THR A 203 12.49 -9.01 -1.33
C THR A 203 12.07 -7.94 -2.34
N SER A 204 12.94 -6.96 -2.62
CA SER A 204 12.68 -5.89 -3.59
C SER A 204 13.36 -6.07 -4.96
N GLU A 205 13.91 -7.24 -5.26
CA GLU A 205 14.65 -7.47 -6.51
C GLU A 205 13.83 -7.12 -7.76
N GLU A 206 12.56 -7.53 -7.83
CA GLU A 206 11.69 -7.19 -8.95
C GLU A 206 11.40 -5.69 -9.06
N LEU A 207 11.26 -5.02 -7.92
CA LEU A 207 11.08 -3.56 -7.85
C LEU A 207 12.29 -2.81 -8.41
N ARG A 208 13.48 -3.41 -8.23
CA ARG A 208 14.77 -2.85 -8.62
C ARG A 208 15.11 -3.05 -10.09
N THR A 209 14.59 -4.11 -10.69
CA THR A 209 15.05 -4.60 -12.00
C THR A 209 13.98 -4.56 -13.08
N LYS A 210 12.70 -4.60 -12.72
CA LYS A 210 11.58 -4.59 -13.68
C LYS A 210 10.67 -3.38 -13.49
N THR A 211 10.51 -2.61 -14.55
CA THR A 211 9.53 -1.52 -14.65
C THR A 211 8.23 -1.98 -15.29
N ASN A 212 7.24 -1.08 -15.38
CA ASN A 212 5.99 -1.40 -16.08
C ASN A 212 6.24 -1.62 -17.58
N THR A 213 7.17 -0.88 -18.18
CA THR A 213 7.61 -1.13 -19.57
C THR A 213 8.19 -2.53 -19.73
N ASP A 214 9.12 -2.94 -18.86
CA ASP A 214 9.73 -4.27 -18.95
C ASP A 214 8.68 -5.37 -18.83
N ARG A 215 7.83 -5.30 -17.80
CA ARG A 215 6.76 -6.30 -17.56
C ARG A 215 5.81 -6.39 -18.74
N TYR A 216 5.34 -5.23 -19.23
CA TYR A 216 4.39 -5.18 -20.34
C TYR A 216 4.92 -5.89 -21.58
N TYR A 217 6.14 -5.56 -22.01
CA TYR A 217 6.71 -6.15 -23.22
C TYR A 217 7.16 -7.59 -23.02
N GLU A 218 7.58 -8.00 -21.81
CA GLU A 218 7.83 -9.40 -21.48
C GLU A 218 6.55 -10.25 -21.63
N ALA A 219 5.42 -9.82 -21.06
CA ALA A 219 4.18 -10.58 -21.23
C ALA A 219 3.63 -10.50 -22.66
N LYS A 220 3.80 -9.37 -23.35
CA LYS A 220 3.39 -9.25 -24.75
C LYS A 220 4.16 -10.24 -25.62
N ALA A 221 5.49 -10.34 -25.43
CA ALA A 221 6.30 -11.32 -26.14
C ALA A 221 5.87 -12.77 -25.83
N LYS A 222 5.54 -13.09 -24.58
CA LYS A 222 4.97 -14.41 -24.21
C LYS A 222 3.63 -14.67 -24.92
N GLN A 223 2.74 -13.67 -24.96
CA GLN A 223 1.43 -13.78 -25.60
C GLN A 223 1.56 -13.96 -27.12
N ASP A 224 2.42 -13.17 -27.77
CA ASP A 224 2.66 -13.25 -29.21
C ASP A 224 3.30 -14.59 -29.59
N ALA A 225 4.23 -15.11 -28.77
CA ALA A 225 4.80 -16.44 -28.96
C ALA A 225 3.76 -17.57 -28.79
N ALA A 226 2.86 -17.46 -27.82
CA ALA A 226 1.79 -18.43 -27.62
C ALA A 226 0.82 -18.45 -28.82
N LYS A 227 0.42 -17.28 -29.33
CA LYS A 227 -0.43 -17.17 -30.53
C LYS A 227 0.24 -17.77 -31.77
N ALA A 228 1.52 -17.49 -31.99
CA ALA A 228 2.26 -18.09 -33.10
C ALA A 228 2.30 -19.62 -33.01
N ALA A 229 2.47 -20.17 -31.82
CA ALA A 229 2.46 -21.62 -31.60
C ALA A 229 1.06 -22.25 -31.83
N GLU A 230 -0.02 -21.57 -31.44
CA GLU A 230 -1.40 -22.00 -31.71
C GLU A 230 -1.71 -21.97 -33.22
N GLU A 231 -1.33 -20.90 -33.93
CA GLU A 231 -1.52 -20.79 -35.37
C GLU A 231 -0.75 -21.86 -36.16
N ASP A 232 0.44 -22.24 -35.69
CA ASP A 232 1.23 -23.31 -36.31
C ASP A 232 0.67 -24.71 -35.98
N ALA A 233 0.07 -24.90 -34.81
CA ALA A 233 -0.64 -26.14 -34.45
C ALA A 233 -1.92 -26.32 -35.30
N ASP A 234 -2.73 -25.27 -35.44
CA ASP A 234 -3.95 -25.26 -36.26
C ASP A 234 -3.66 -25.51 -37.75
N LYS A 235 -2.55 -24.98 -38.28
CA LYS A 235 -2.11 -25.25 -39.66
C LYS A 235 -1.66 -26.69 -39.85
N LYS A 236 -1.07 -27.32 -38.83
CA LYS A 236 -0.63 -28.71 -38.88
C LYS A 236 -1.82 -29.67 -38.82
N GLU A 237 -2.80 -29.39 -37.97
CA GLU A 237 -4.01 -30.20 -37.83
C GLU A 237 -4.89 -30.15 -39.09
N LYS A 238 -5.06 -28.96 -39.71
CA LYS A 238 -5.78 -28.83 -40.98
C LYS A 238 -5.11 -29.55 -42.15
N LYS A 239 -3.78 -29.64 -42.15
CA LYS A 239 -3.04 -30.34 -43.19
C LYS A 239 -3.15 -31.86 -43.06
N ASP A 240 -3.20 -32.36 -41.83
CA ASP A 240 -3.36 -33.79 -41.55
C ASP A 240 -4.81 -34.30 -41.79
N ASP A 241 -5.81 -33.41 -41.80
CA ASP A 241 -7.20 -33.72 -42.15
C ASP A 241 -7.51 -33.62 -43.65
N GLU A 242 -6.78 -32.81 -44.43
CA GLU A 242 -6.92 -32.75 -45.90
C GLU A 242 -6.24 -33.93 -46.62
N ASP A 243 -5.28 -34.60 -45.98
CA ASP A 243 -4.53 -35.75 -46.52
C ASP A 243 -5.18 -37.14 -46.20
N LYS A 244 -6.39 -37.18 -45.62
CA LYS A 244 -7.19 -38.40 -45.35
C LYS A 244 -8.42 -38.55 -46.24
#